data_AF-X1HUC7-F1
#
_entry.id   AF-X1HUC7-F1
#
_cell.length_a   1.000
_cell.length_b   1.000
_cell.length_c   1.000
_cell.angle_alpha   90.00
_cell.angle_beta   90.00
_cell.angle_gamma   90.00
#
_symmetry.space_group_name_H-M   'P 1'
#
loop_
_entity.id
_entity.type
_entity.pdbx_description
1 polymer ?
#
loop_
_entity_poly.entity_id
_entity_poly.type
_entity_poly.pdbx_seq_one_letter_code
_entity_poly.pdbx_strand_id
1 'polypeptide(L)'
;VDLDEPLEQNYVKKSAVELREQNAENPEARVFGPPPGKYNTNLTDIISAGQWENEKELIDDYLNNMSYAYMRNQKVKRSVKTFSENIRKINLMSQIRDSSEYHIMDLDHYYEFTGGLARTYEELSGKKANIYIADTSSKKIKVDTIEKSIKEGAITRTLNPRWIKGLLVHKYHGGQKIAEKIENILGLAATTHSVDNWIWDKSYEQYFENEEIREALIENNRFAMMDIIKNMLQADQRGYWDASEEKIDNLKKLFLELENWVEMTY
;
A
#
# COMPACT_ATOMS: atom_id res chain seq x y z
N VAL A 1 -1.09 -21.95 24.36
CA VAL A 1 -1.52 -21.08 25.49
C VAL A 1 -1.51 -21.82 26.83
N ASP A 2 -1.27 -23.13 26.80
CA ASP A 2 -1.52 -24.04 27.93
C ASP A 2 -0.29 -24.33 28.80
N LEU A 3 0.85 -23.67 28.52
CA LEU A 3 2.03 -23.78 29.36
C LEU A 3 1.77 -23.13 30.72
N ASP A 4 2.25 -23.77 31.79
CA ASP A 4 2.14 -23.27 33.16
C ASP A 4 3.22 -22.20 33.45
N GLU A 5 3.10 -21.08 32.74
CA GLU A 5 3.99 -19.93 32.85
C GLU A 5 3.22 -18.71 33.39
N PRO A 6 3.88 -17.83 34.18
CA PRO A 6 3.31 -16.55 34.59
C PRO A 6 2.94 -15.66 33.40
N LEU A 7 1.86 -14.88 33.51
CA LEU A 7 1.35 -14.04 32.41
C LEU A 7 2.36 -12.97 31.94
N GLU A 8 3.21 -12.48 32.83
CA GLU A 8 4.27 -11.50 32.51
C GLU A 8 5.43 -12.11 31.72
N GLN A 9 5.50 -13.43 31.59
CA GLN A 9 6.49 -14.13 30.77
C GLN A 9 5.87 -14.79 29.52
N ASN A 10 4.54 -14.90 29.47
CA ASN A 10 3.82 -15.50 28.35
C ASN A 10 2.70 -14.57 27.84
N TYR A 11 3.07 -13.64 26.96
CA TYR A 11 2.13 -12.69 26.37
C TYR A 11 1.07 -13.35 25.49
N VAL A 12 1.34 -14.53 24.92
CA VAL A 12 0.35 -15.29 24.16
C VAL A 12 -0.78 -15.77 25.06
N LYS A 13 -0.42 -16.34 26.23
CA LYS A 13 -1.36 -16.77 27.28
C LYS A 13 -2.12 -15.59 27.87
N LYS A 14 -1.41 -14.50 28.23
CA LYS A 14 -2.01 -13.26 28.75
C LYS A 14 -3.09 -12.72 27.81
N SER A 15 -2.75 -12.54 26.53
CA SER A 15 -3.70 -12.03 25.54
C SER A 15 -4.90 -12.97 25.35
N ALA A 16 -4.70 -14.30 25.33
CA ALA A 16 -5.80 -15.25 25.21
C ALA A 16 -6.75 -15.23 26.43
N VAL A 17 -6.24 -15.05 27.65
CA VAL A 17 -7.06 -14.91 28.86
C VAL A 17 -7.91 -13.64 28.78
N GLU A 18 -7.30 -12.49 28.46
CA GLU A 18 -8.01 -11.21 28.31
C GLU A 18 -9.12 -11.30 27.23
N LEU A 19 -8.85 -11.97 26.11
CA LEU A 19 -9.84 -12.16 25.04
C LEU A 19 -11.02 -13.06 25.48
N ARG A 20 -10.76 -14.09 26.31
CA ARG A 20 -11.83 -14.93 26.88
C ARG A 20 -12.71 -14.14 27.83
N GLU A 21 -12.12 -13.31 28.69
CA GLU A 21 -12.86 -12.42 29.60
C GLU A 21 -13.76 -11.45 28.85
N GLN A 22 -13.31 -11.01 27.67
CA GLN A 22 -14.10 -10.18 26.77
C GLN A 22 -15.14 -10.97 25.94
N ASN A 23 -15.26 -12.29 26.09
CA ASN A 23 -16.11 -13.15 25.24
C ASN A 23 -15.81 -12.98 23.73
N ALA A 24 -14.54 -12.83 23.35
CA ALA A 24 -14.14 -12.74 21.95
C ALA A 24 -14.13 -14.12 21.26
N GLU A 25 -14.38 -14.15 19.95
CA GLU A 25 -14.46 -15.41 19.19
C GLU A 25 -13.06 -15.99 18.98
N ASN A 26 -12.85 -17.29 19.25
CA ASN A 26 -11.55 -17.95 19.04
C ASN A 26 -10.36 -17.20 19.70
N PRO A 27 -10.37 -16.98 21.02
CA PRO A 27 -9.43 -16.10 21.72
C PRO A 27 -7.94 -16.52 21.58
N GLU A 28 -7.68 -17.78 21.22
CA GLU A 28 -6.35 -18.32 20.94
C GLU A 28 -5.87 -18.08 19.50
N ALA A 29 -6.73 -17.58 18.60
CA ALA A 29 -6.42 -17.39 17.19
C ALA A 29 -5.32 -16.33 16.98
N ARG A 30 -4.29 -16.69 16.21
CA ARG A 30 -3.18 -15.80 15.80
C ARG A 30 -2.87 -15.86 14.31
N VAL A 31 -3.45 -16.83 13.59
CA VAL A 31 -3.31 -16.96 12.14
C VAL A 31 -4.63 -16.55 11.52
N PHE A 32 -4.56 -15.54 10.66
CA PHE A 32 -5.71 -14.90 10.03
C PHE A 32 -5.50 -14.77 8.53
N GLY A 33 -6.59 -14.62 7.79
CA GLY A 33 -6.55 -14.49 6.34
C GLY A 33 -7.93 -14.28 5.74
N PRO A 34 -8.02 -14.32 4.40
CA PRO A 34 -9.29 -14.31 3.66
C PRO A 34 -10.19 -15.50 4.06
N PRO A 35 -11.51 -15.42 3.79
CA PRO A 35 -12.37 -16.59 3.94
C PRO A 35 -11.95 -17.72 2.99
N PRO A 36 -12.28 -19.00 3.30
CA PRO A 36 -11.97 -20.12 2.43
C PRO A 36 -12.51 -19.91 1.01
N GLY A 37 -11.64 -20.12 0.01
CA GLY A 37 -11.99 -19.94 -1.40
C GLY A 37 -11.84 -18.51 -1.92
N LYS A 38 -11.46 -17.55 -1.07
CA LYS A 38 -11.05 -16.21 -1.49
C LYS A 38 -9.54 -16.02 -1.31
N TYR A 39 -9.02 -15.07 -2.06
CA TYR A 39 -7.67 -14.54 -1.96
C TYR A 39 -7.78 -13.04 -1.76
N ASN A 40 -6.74 -12.44 -1.18
CA ASN A 40 -6.60 -10.99 -1.09
C ASN A 40 -7.72 -10.30 -0.28
N THR A 41 -7.64 -8.98 -0.26
CA THR A 41 -8.67 -8.03 0.12
C THR A 41 -9.20 -7.37 -1.16
N ASN A 42 -10.07 -6.36 -1.05
CA ASN A 42 -10.45 -5.54 -2.21
C ASN A 42 -9.70 -4.19 -2.21
N LEU A 43 -8.69 -4.00 -1.37
CA LEU A 43 -7.99 -2.71 -1.25
C LEU A 43 -7.33 -2.28 -2.56
N THR A 44 -6.76 -3.22 -3.32
CA THR A 44 -6.13 -2.92 -4.61
C THR A 44 -7.16 -2.39 -5.61
N ASP A 45 -8.33 -3.02 -5.65
CA ASP A 45 -9.44 -2.62 -6.52
C ASP A 45 -10.02 -1.26 -6.10
N ILE A 46 -10.16 -1.01 -4.80
CA ILE A 46 -10.66 0.26 -4.26
C ILE A 46 -9.71 1.41 -4.61
N ILE A 47 -8.40 1.22 -4.41
CA ILE A 47 -7.39 2.22 -4.74
C ILE A 47 -7.36 2.47 -6.25
N SER A 48 -7.31 1.42 -7.07
CA SER A 48 -7.25 1.54 -8.54
C SER A 48 -8.51 2.19 -9.12
N ALA A 49 -9.70 1.87 -8.60
CA ALA A 49 -10.94 2.50 -9.03
C ALA A 49 -11.05 3.97 -8.58
N GLY A 50 -10.35 4.37 -7.52
CA GLY A 50 -10.45 5.70 -6.92
C GLY A 50 -11.81 6.02 -6.27
N GLN A 51 -12.71 5.03 -6.20
CA GLN A 51 -14.09 5.17 -5.73
C GLN A 51 -14.21 4.96 -4.22
N TRP A 52 -13.54 5.79 -3.44
CA TRP A 52 -13.63 5.80 -1.98
C TRP A 52 -13.61 7.23 -1.46
N GLU A 53 -14.43 7.54 -0.46
CA GLU A 53 -14.54 8.89 0.08
C GLU A 53 -13.51 9.13 1.19
N ASN A 54 -13.28 8.12 2.02
CA ASN A 54 -12.39 8.23 3.18
C ASN A 54 -11.71 6.91 3.54
N GLU A 55 -10.61 6.99 4.31
CA GLU A 55 -9.78 5.83 4.65
C GLU A 55 -10.52 4.76 5.50
N LYS A 56 -11.68 5.08 6.10
CA LYS A 56 -12.50 4.11 6.83
C LYS A 56 -12.98 2.97 5.94
N GLU A 57 -13.27 3.25 4.67
CA GLU A 57 -13.67 2.22 3.71
C GLU A 57 -12.57 1.18 3.49
N LEU A 58 -11.30 1.61 3.49
CA LEU A 58 -10.15 0.71 3.41
C LEU A 58 -10.05 -0.16 4.68
N ILE A 59 -10.29 0.43 5.84
CA ILE A 59 -10.26 -0.30 7.12
C ILE A 59 -11.38 -1.33 7.20
N ASP A 60 -12.59 -0.94 6.80
CA ASP A 60 -13.76 -1.81 6.81
C ASP A 60 -13.58 -2.97 5.84
N ASP A 61 -13.04 -2.73 4.63
CA ASP A 61 -12.68 -3.80 3.70
C ASP A 61 -11.63 -4.75 4.27
N TYR A 62 -10.56 -4.21 4.87
CA TYR A 62 -9.51 -5.02 5.46
C TYR A 62 -10.04 -5.92 6.59
N LEU A 63 -10.84 -5.37 7.50
CA LEU A 63 -11.49 -6.14 8.57
C LEU A 63 -12.48 -7.18 8.02
N ASN A 64 -13.20 -6.86 6.95
CA ASN A 64 -14.14 -7.78 6.32
C ASN A 64 -13.43 -8.97 5.70
N ASN A 65 -12.29 -8.76 5.05
CA ASN A 65 -11.56 -9.82 4.35
C ASN A 65 -10.58 -10.56 5.26
N MET A 66 -9.86 -9.90 6.17
CA MET A 66 -8.75 -10.51 6.90
C MET A 66 -9.11 -11.12 8.26
N SER A 67 -10.34 -10.97 8.75
CA SER A 67 -10.74 -11.41 10.09
C SER A 67 -11.11 -12.88 10.24
N TYR A 68 -10.72 -13.77 9.31
CA TYR A 68 -11.02 -15.21 9.41
C TYR A 68 -9.90 -15.96 10.10
N ALA A 69 -10.22 -16.60 11.23
CA ALA A 69 -9.26 -17.33 12.04
C ALA A 69 -9.00 -18.74 11.48
N TYR A 70 -7.73 -19.04 11.25
CA TYR A 70 -7.23 -20.37 10.88
C TYR A 70 -6.63 -21.05 12.10
N MET A 71 -7.24 -22.15 12.53
CA MET A 71 -6.85 -22.88 13.73
C MET A 71 -6.79 -24.38 13.48
N ARG A 72 -5.87 -25.06 14.17
CA ARG A 72 -5.68 -26.50 14.04
C ARG A 72 -6.98 -27.25 14.37
N ASN A 73 -7.38 -28.16 13.48
CA ASN A 73 -8.55 -29.04 13.63
C ASN A 73 -9.88 -28.30 13.84
N GLN A 74 -9.99 -27.04 13.38
CA GLN A 74 -11.23 -26.27 13.46
C GLN A 74 -11.63 -25.77 12.08
N LYS A 75 -12.94 -25.58 11.86
CA LYS A 75 -13.42 -24.87 10.67
C LYS A 75 -13.03 -23.41 10.76
N VAL A 76 -12.60 -22.83 9.65
CA VAL A 76 -12.31 -21.39 9.56
C VAL A 76 -13.58 -20.61 9.88
N LYS A 77 -13.45 -19.66 10.82
CA LYS A 77 -14.56 -18.83 11.28
C LYS A 77 -14.13 -17.36 11.34
N ARG A 78 -15.06 -16.50 10.97
CA ARG A 78 -14.89 -15.05 11.14
C ARG A 78 -14.80 -14.72 12.64
N SER A 79 -13.80 -13.93 13.02
CA SER A 79 -13.42 -13.64 14.41
C SER A 79 -13.01 -12.18 14.56
N VAL A 80 -13.93 -11.27 14.22
CA VAL A 80 -13.65 -9.82 14.10
C VAL A 80 -13.16 -9.23 15.41
N LYS A 81 -13.78 -9.58 16.55
CA LYS A 81 -13.39 -9.02 17.85
C LYS A 81 -11.98 -9.46 18.22
N THR A 82 -11.69 -10.75 18.11
CA THR A 82 -10.33 -11.26 18.38
C THR A 82 -9.28 -10.68 17.43
N PHE A 83 -9.59 -10.55 16.14
CA PHE A 83 -8.68 -9.93 15.17
C PHE A 83 -8.38 -8.48 15.54
N SER A 84 -9.42 -7.69 15.81
CA SER A 84 -9.29 -6.27 16.17
C SER A 84 -8.54 -6.05 17.49
N GLU A 85 -8.80 -6.86 18.51
CA GLU A 85 -8.11 -6.79 19.79
C GLU A 85 -6.66 -7.25 19.71
N ASN A 86 -6.34 -8.24 18.86
CA ASN A 86 -4.96 -8.58 18.56
C ASN A 86 -4.26 -7.43 17.84
N ILE A 87 -4.92 -6.79 16.86
CA ILE A 87 -4.37 -5.63 16.15
C ILE A 87 -4.05 -4.50 17.14
N ARG A 88 -4.99 -4.13 18.03
CA ARG A 88 -4.78 -3.07 19.04
C ARG A 88 -3.51 -3.26 19.89
N LYS A 89 -3.05 -4.50 20.04
CA LYS A 89 -1.87 -4.88 20.85
C LYS A 89 -0.58 -4.98 20.05
N ILE A 90 -0.60 -4.75 18.74
CA ILE A 90 0.60 -4.77 17.91
C ILE A 90 1.58 -3.68 18.38
N ASN A 91 2.83 -4.09 18.66
CA ASN A 91 3.93 -3.18 18.95
C ASN A 91 4.81 -2.93 17.72
N LEU A 92 4.89 -3.91 16.83
CA LEU A 92 5.73 -3.90 15.63
C LEU A 92 5.07 -4.75 14.54
N MET A 93 5.07 -4.24 13.31
CA MET A 93 4.68 -4.96 12.10
C MET A 93 5.91 -5.21 11.25
N SER A 94 5.98 -6.38 10.62
CA SER A 94 7.07 -6.71 9.71
C SER A 94 6.56 -7.43 8.49
N GLN A 95 7.09 -7.04 7.32
CA GLN A 95 6.99 -7.81 6.09
C GLN A 95 8.38 -8.13 5.56
N ILE A 96 8.54 -9.31 4.99
CA ILE A 96 9.80 -9.73 4.36
C ILE A 96 9.72 -9.40 2.87
N ARG A 97 10.80 -8.79 2.37
CA ARG A 97 11.07 -8.65 0.94
C ARG A 97 12.22 -9.60 0.59
N ASP A 98 11.96 -10.55 -0.30
CA ASP A 98 12.90 -11.60 -0.68
C ASP A 98 13.50 -11.42 -2.10
N SER A 99 12.88 -10.59 -2.94
CA SER A 99 13.31 -10.36 -4.31
C SER A 99 14.05 -9.03 -4.50
N SER A 100 15.11 -9.05 -5.32
CA SER A 100 15.78 -7.81 -5.76
C SER A 100 15.04 -7.11 -6.90
N GLU A 101 14.21 -7.84 -7.64
CA GLU A 101 13.46 -7.38 -8.82
C GLU A 101 12.30 -6.47 -8.40
N TYR A 102 11.55 -6.89 -7.37
CA TYR A 102 10.42 -6.14 -6.83
C TYR A 102 10.83 -5.42 -5.54
N HIS A 103 10.63 -4.11 -5.51
CA HIS A 103 10.61 -3.29 -4.30
C HIS A 103 9.20 -3.21 -3.72
N ILE A 104 9.06 -2.72 -2.48
CA ILE A 104 7.75 -2.54 -1.82
C ILE A 104 6.80 -1.56 -2.52
N MET A 105 7.32 -0.77 -3.46
CA MET A 105 6.55 0.19 -4.27
C MET A 105 6.21 -0.38 -5.66
N ASP A 106 6.76 -1.54 -6.00
CA ASP A 106 6.59 -2.17 -7.31
C ASP A 106 5.38 -3.12 -7.34
N LEU A 107 4.85 -3.48 -6.17
CA LEU A 107 3.71 -4.38 -6.01
C LEU A 107 2.70 -3.78 -5.03
N ASP A 108 1.45 -3.84 -5.43
CA ASP A 108 0.27 -3.42 -4.68
C ASP A 108 0.05 -4.20 -3.37
N HIS A 109 0.39 -5.49 -3.37
CA HIS A 109 0.23 -6.37 -2.21
C HIS A 109 0.97 -5.89 -0.93
N TYR A 110 1.97 -5.00 -1.03
CA TYR A 110 2.60 -4.41 0.17
C TYR A 110 1.65 -3.42 0.87
N TYR A 111 1.02 -2.50 0.13
CA TYR A 111 0.04 -1.60 0.74
C TYR A 111 -1.25 -2.33 1.08
N GLU A 112 -1.59 -3.38 0.34
CA GLU A 112 -2.76 -4.19 0.63
C GLU A 112 -2.65 -4.85 2.02
N PHE A 113 -1.61 -5.66 2.25
CA PHE A 113 -1.54 -6.46 3.46
C PHE A 113 -0.93 -5.69 4.63
N THR A 114 0.26 -5.12 4.44
CA THR A 114 0.95 -4.38 5.51
C THR A 114 0.36 -3.01 5.70
N GLY A 115 0.03 -2.32 4.60
CA GLY A 115 -0.68 -1.05 4.68
C GLY A 115 -2.07 -1.22 5.27
N GLY A 116 -2.89 -2.15 4.79
CA GLY A 116 -4.22 -2.39 5.37
C GLY A 116 -4.18 -2.73 6.86
N LEU A 117 -3.20 -3.52 7.30
CA LEU A 117 -2.96 -3.81 8.73
C LEU A 117 -2.58 -2.56 9.51
N ALA A 118 -1.64 -1.77 8.96
CA ALA A 118 -1.19 -0.52 9.56
C ALA A 118 -2.36 0.46 9.69
N ARG A 119 -3.13 0.65 8.63
CA ARG A 119 -4.25 1.57 8.63
C ARG A 119 -5.29 1.19 9.68
N THR A 120 -5.64 -0.09 9.73
CA THR A 120 -6.55 -0.66 10.72
C THR A 120 -6.01 -0.51 12.14
N TYR A 121 -4.71 -0.69 12.35
CA TYR A 121 -4.07 -0.48 13.65
C TYR A 121 -4.17 0.95 14.14
N GLU A 122 -3.88 1.95 13.29
CA GLU A 122 -3.91 3.34 13.74
C GLU A 122 -5.34 3.79 14.06
N GLU A 123 -6.34 3.37 13.27
CA GLU A 123 -7.75 3.63 13.57
C GLU A 123 -8.16 3.02 14.91
N LEU A 124 -7.82 1.76 15.14
CA LEU A 124 -8.21 1.09 16.38
C LEU A 124 -7.44 1.65 17.57
N SER A 125 -6.14 1.84 17.47
CA SER A 125 -5.26 2.17 18.60
C SER A 125 -5.07 3.67 18.85
N GLY A 126 -5.35 4.53 17.87
CA GLY A 126 -5.02 5.95 17.88
C GLY A 126 -3.52 6.26 17.83
N LYS A 127 -2.68 5.29 17.43
CA LYS A 127 -1.21 5.40 17.42
C LYS A 127 -0.65 5.09 16.04
N LYS A 128 0.46 5.74 15.67
CA LYS A 128 1.19 5.43 14.43
C LYS A 128 1.73 4.00 14.45
N ALA A 129 1.61 3.29 13.34
CA ALA A 129 2.12 1.93 13.18
C ALA A 129 3.66 1.92 13.08
N ASN A 130 4.32 1.05 13.85
CA ASN A 130 5.76 0.79 13.71
C ASN A 130 5.99 -0.33 12.71
N ILE A 131 6.29 0.02 11.46
CA ILE A 131 6.40 -0.93 10.35
C ILE A 131 7.86 -1.08 9.92
N TYR A 132 8.31 -2.33 9.78
CA TYR A 132 9.65 -2.67 9.32
C TYR A 132 9.60 -3.60 8.11
N ILE A 133 10.53 -3.40 7.18
CA ILE A 133 10.75 -4.29 6.05
C ILE A 133 12.07 -5.03 6.28
N ALA A 134 11.97 -6.35 6.38
CA ALA A 134 13.13 -7.22 6.42
C ALA A 134 13.52 -7.60 4.98
N ASP A 135 14.59 -7.01 4.48
CA ASP A 135 15.13 -7.28 3.15
C ASP A 135 16.11 -8.45 3.20
N THR A 136 15.71 -9.57 2.60
CA THR A 136 16.49 -10.80 2.44
C THR A 136 16.89 -11.04 0.99
N SER A 137 16.77 -10.05 0.10
CA SER A 137 17.09 -10.17 -1.34
C SER A 137 18.59 -10.32 -1.62
N SER A 138 19.44 -10.13 -0.61
CA SER A 138 20.89 -10.29 -0.69
C SER A 138 21.42 -11.14 0.47
N LYS A 139 22.70 -11.52 0.41
CA LYS A 139 23.37 -12.24 1.51
C LYS A 139 23.33 -11.48 2.84
N LYS A 140 23.28 -10.15 2.81
CA LYS A 140 23.19 -9.33 4.01
C LYS A 140 21.72 -8.97 4.24
N ILE A 141 21.16 -9.54 5.30
CA ILE A 141 19.81 -9.18 5.76
C ILE A 141 19.85 -7.76 6.32
N LYS A 142 18.92 -6.92 5.87
CA LYS A 142 18.69 -5.58 6.41
C LYS A 142 17.28 -5.50 6.95
N VAL A 143 17.09 -4.75 8.03
CA VAL A 143 15.77 -4.45 8.57
C VAL A 143 15.67 -2.95 8.69
N ASP A 144 14.79 -2.35 7.91
CA ASP A 144 14.63 -0.91 7.81
C ASP A 144 13.17 -0.53 8.08
N THR A 145 12.94 0.71 8.51
CA THR A 145 11.59 1.28 8.66
C THR A 145 10.91 1.38 7.30
N ILE A 146 9.57 1.30 7.25
CA ILE A 146 8.83 1.44 5.99
C ILE A 146 9.16 2.76 5.27
N GLU A 147 9.33 3.87 5.97
CA GLU A 147 9.67 5.18 5.37
C GLU A 147 11.00 5.12 4.61
N LYS A 148 12.00 4.45 5.20
CA LYS A 148 13.31 4.25 4.57
C LYS A 148 13.20 3.32 3.36
N SER A 149 12.42 2.25 3.44
CA SER A 149 12.19 1.36 2.30
C SER A 149 11.42 2.07 1.17
N ILE A 150 10.41 2.88 1.48
CA ILE A 150 9.70 3.71 0.49
C ILE A 150 10.70 4.67 -0.19
N LYS A 151 11.53 5.36 0.59
CA LYS A 151 12.57 6.23 0.04
C LYS A 151 13.54 5.50 -0.90
N GLU A 152 14.03 4.33 -0.51
CA GLU A 152 14.93 3.52 -1.35
C GLU A 152 14.23 3.04 -2.63
N GLY A 153 12.97 2.59 -2.54
CA GLY A 153 12.15 2.22 -3.69
C GLY A 153 11.98 3.39 -4.66
N ALA A 154 11.61 4.56 -4.15
CA ALA A 154 11.40 5.76 -4.95
C ALA A 154 12.67 6.15 -5.71
N ILE A 155 13.81 6.26 -5.01
CA ILE A 155 15.09 6.69 -5.61
C ILE A 155 15.62 5.66 -6.62
N THR A 156 15.51 4.37 -6.32
CA THR A 156 16.13 3.32 -7.15
C THR A 156 15.24 2.85 -8.29
N ARG A 157 13.94 3.13 -8.24
CA ARG A 157 12.93 2.70 -9.21
C ARG A 157 12.18 3.89 -9.80
N THR A 158 11.12 4.34 -9.13
CA THR A 158 10.15 5.33 -9.66
C THR A 158 10.84 6.57 -10.19
N LEU A 159 11.78 7.15 -9.45
CA LEU A 159 12.44 8.40 -9.80
C LEU A 159 13.73 8.20 -10.62
N ASN A 160 14.12 6.96 -10.90
CA ASN A 160 15.39 6.67 -11.56
C ASN A 160 15.25 6.77 -13.09
N PRO A 161 15.89 7.74 -13.77
CA PRO A 161 15.77 7.90 -15.22
C PRO A 161 16.20 6.66 -15.99
N ARG A 162 17.18 5.90 -15.50
CA ARG A 162 17.63 4.65 -16.17
C ARG A 162 16.55 3.58 -16.11
N TRP A 163 15.83 3.50 -15.00
CA TRP A 163 14.77 2.53 -14.81
C TRP A 163 13.54 2.89 -15.64
N ILE A 164 13.14 4.17 -15.62
CA ILE A 164 12.06 4.72 -16.46
C ILE A 164 12.35 4.49 -17.95
N LYS A 165 13.52 4.93 -18.43
CA LYS A 165 13.91 4.75 -19.85
C LYS A 165 13.98 3.28 -20.23
N GLY A 166 14.48 2.41 -19.34
CA GLY A 166 14.50 0.96 -19.54
C GLY A 166 13.10 0.37 -19.74
N LEU A 167 12.12 0.80 -18.96
CA LEU A 167 10.72 0.42 -19.19
C LEU A 167 10.17 0.94 -20.52
N LEU A 168 10.43 2.20 -20.85
CA LEU A 168 9.85 2.86 -22.02
C LEU A 168 10.32 2.28 -23.36
N VAL A 169 11.40 1.48 -23.38
CA VAL A 169 11.78 0.65 -24.54
C VAL A 169 10.69 -0.36 -24.90
N HIS A 170 9.91 -0.82 -23.91
CA HIS A 170 8.81 -1.74 -24.13
C HIS A 170 7.54 -0.96 -24.47
N LYS A 171 7.14 -0.99 -25.75
CA LYS A 171 5.97 -0.29 -26.26
C LYS A 171 4.72 -0.62 -25.45
N TYR A 172 3.95 0.41 -25.08
CA TYR A 172 2.69 0.36 -24.33
C TYR A 172 2.80 -0.13 -22.87
N HIS A 173 3.38 -1.31 -22.65
CA HIS A 173 3.51 -1.89 -21.31
C HIS A 173 4.53 -1.16 -20.44
N GLY A 174 5.53 -0.50 -21.02
CA GLY A 174 6.47 0.34 -20.30
C GLY A 174 5.76 1.47 -19.56
N GLY A 175 4.90 2.21 -20.26
CA GLY A 175 4.07 3.26 -19.66
C GLY A 175 3.10 2.70 -18.61
N GLN A 176 2.47 1.56 -18.89
CA GLN A 176 1.57 0.88 -17.93
C GLN A 176 2.30 0.57 -16.61
N LYS A 177 3.52 0.02 -16.65
CA LYS A 177 4.32 -0.26 -15.45
C LYS A 177 4.80 1.00 -14.72
N ILE A 178 4.89 2.14 -15.39
CA ILE A 178 5.15 3.42 -14.73
C ILE A 178 3.89 3.90 -14.00
N ALA A 179 2.72 3.82 -14.64
CA ALA A 179 1.45 4.23 -14.04
C ALA A 179 1.10 3.40 -12.79
N GLU A 180 1.25 2.07 -12.86
CA GLU A 180 1.05 1.16 -11.72
C GLU A 180 1.91 1.58 -10.50
N LYS A 181 3.12 2.11 -10.72
CA LYS A 181 3.97 2.56 -9.60
C LYS A 181 3.46 3.81 -8.91
N ILE A 182 2.88 4.75 -9.65
CA ILE A 182 2.27 5.94 -9.06
C ILE A 182 0.99 5.56 -8.31
N GLU A 183 0.22 4.60 -8.83
CA GLU A 183 -0.92 4.00 -8.11
C GLU A 183 -0.46 3.33 -6.81
N ASN A 184 0.63 2.56 -6.84
CA ASN A 184 1.18 1.94 -5.63
C ASN A 184 1.66 2.96 -4.58
N ILE A 185 2.20 4.11 -5.02
CA ILE A 185 2.55 5.21 -4.11
C ILE A 185 1.28 5.76 -3.43
N LEU A 186 0.20 5.95 -4.19
CA LEU A 186 -1.09 6.37 -3.66
C LEU A 186 -1.64 5.36 -2.63
N GLY A 187 -1.60 4.06 -2.96
CA GLY A 187 -2.01 2.99 -2.05
C GLY A 187 -1.18 2.97 -0.77
N LEU A 188 0.14 3.09 -0.87
CA LEU A 188 1.04 3.20 0.29
C LEU A 188 0.72 4.45 1.12
N ALA A 189 0.50 5.61 0.48
CA ALA A 189 0.15 6.84 1.18
C ALA A 189 -1.15 6.67 1.97
N ALA A 190 -2.21 6.17 1.33
CA ALA A 190 -3.53 5.98 1.93
C ALA A 190 -3.56 4.98 3.09
N THR A 191 -2.65 4.01 3.08
CA THR A 191 -2.68 2.90 4.06
C THR A 191 -1.60 2.99 5.14
N THR A 192 -0.54 3.76 4.92
CA THR A 192 0.60 3.81 5.86
C THR A 192 0.96 5.20 6.35
N HIS A 193 0.46 6.27 5.71
CA HIS A 193 0.88 7.66 5.96
C HIS A 193 2.42 7.82 6.03
N SER A 194 3.15 7.01 5.26
CA SER A 194 4.61 6.90 5.31
C SER A 194 5.30 7.33 4.00
N VAL A 195 4.53 7.91 3.08
CA VAL A 195 5.05 8.50 1.83
C VAL A 195 5.30 9.99 2.06
N ASP A 196 6.55 10.41 2.01
CA ASP A 196 6.93 11.81 2.16
C ASP A 196 6.51 12.67 0.95
N ASN A 197 6.16 13.94 1.20
CA ASN A 197 5.77 14.92 0.15
C ASN A 197 6.77 15.02 -1.00
N TRP A 198 8.07 14.97 -0.70
CA TRP A 198 9.11 15.12 -1.72
C TRP A 198 9.05 14.02 -2.80
N ILE A 199 8.48 12.85 -2.50
CA ILE A 199 8.34 11.75 -3.47
C ILE A 199 7.32 12.15 -4.55
N TRP A 200 6.24 12.82 -4.16
CA TRP A 200 5.25 13.35 -5.10
C TRP A 200 5.82 14.50 -5.91
N ASP A 201 6.52 15.44 -5.27
CA ASP A 201 7.18 16.54 -5.97
C ASP A 201 8.21 16.03 -6.99
N LYS A 202 9.03 15.04 -6.62
CA LYS A 202 10.00 14.45 -7.55
C LYS A 202 9.33 13.62 -8.63
N SER A 203 8.20 13.00 -8.36
CA SER A 203 7.40 12.37 -9.41
C SER A 203 6.87 13.40 -10.40
N TYR A 204 6.39 14.56 -9.91
CA TYR A 204 5.94 15.66 -10.76
C TYR A 204 7.08 16.16 -11.67
N GLU A 205 8.23 16.50 -11.09
CA GLU A 205 9.41 16.95 -11.83
C GLU A 205 9.82 15.91 -12.91
N GLN A 206 9.82 14.62 -12.55
CA GLN A 206 10.34 13.56 -13.40
C GLN A 206 9.40 13.16 -14.55
N TYR A 207 8.08 13.20 -14.36
CA TYR A 207 7.10 12.75 -15.37
C TYR A 207 6.45 13.91 -16.14
N PHE A 208 6.48 15.13 -15.61
CA PHE A 208 5.79 16.29 -16.20
C PHE A 208 6.73 17.45 -16.58
N GLU A 209 7.74 17.76 -15.79
CA GLU A 209 8.70 18.82 -16.13
C GLU A 209 9.85 18.32 -17.00
N ASN A 210 10.27 17.07 -16.83
CA ASN A 210 11.23 16.44 -17.70
C ASN A 210 10.59 16.11 -19.06
N GLU A 211 10.76 17.02 -20.01
CA GLU A 211 10.18 16.94 -21.36
C GLU A 211 10.52 15.63 -22.09
N GLU A 212 11.77 15.15 -21.99
CA GLU A 212 12.20 13.89 -22.62
C GLU A 212 11.38 12.70 -22.12
N ILE A 213 11.18 12.59 -20.80
CA ILE A 213 10.43 11.48 -20.21
C ILE A 213 8.93 11.65 -20.44
N ARG A 214 8.42 12.88 -20.31
CA ARG A 214 7.01 13.19 -20.55
C ARG A 214 6.59 12.79 -21.95
N GLU A 215 7.35 13.23 -22.96
CA GLU A 215 7.06 12.92 -24.37
C GLU A 215 7.20 11.43 -24.65
N ALA A 216 8.26 10.79 -24.18
CA ALA A 216 8.46 9.35 -24.37
C ALA A 216 7.35 8.51 -23.72
N LEU A 217 6.84 8.93 -22.55
CA LEU A 217 5.73 8.27 -21.86
C LEU A 217 4.40 8.47 -22.62
N ILE A 218 4.11 9.69 -23.09
CA ILE A 218 2.93 9.98 -23.91
C ILE A 218 2.97 9.17 -25.22
N GLU A 219 4.12 9.10 -25.89
CA GLU A 219 4.27 8.30 -27.11
C GLU A 219 4.10 6.79 -26.83
N ASN A 220 4.69 6.30 -25.73
CA ASN A 220 4.61 4.90 -25.35
C ASN A 220 3.18 4.49 -25.00
N ASN A 221 2.51 5.27 -24.14
CA ASN A 221 1.15 5.01 -23.67
C ASN A 221 0.48 6.28 -23.10
N ARG A 222 -0.35 6.95 -23.91
CA ARG A 222 -1.12 8.14 -23.50
C ARG A 222 -2.07 7.87 -22.35
N PHE A 223 -2.72 6.70 -22.33
CA PHE A 223 -3.63 6.31 -21.25
C PHE A 223 -2.89 6.16 -19.93
N ALA A 224 -1.67 5.61 -19.94
CA ALA A 224 -0.84 5.55 -18.74
C ALA A 224 -0.47 6.95 -18.21
N MET A 225 -0.20 7.92 -19.09
CA MET A 225 -0.01 9.32 -18.67
C MET A 225 -1.28 9.89 -18.03
N MET A 226 -2.45 9.62 -18.60
CA MET A 226 -3.73 10.02 -18.00
C MET A 226 -3.94 9.41 -16.60
N ASP A 227 -3.58 8.13 -16.41
CA ASP A 227 -3.70 7.46 -15.11
C ASP A 227 -2.71 8.02 -14.07
N ILE A 228 -1.48 8.35 -14.48
CA ILE A 228 -0.51 9.05 -13.61
C ILE A 228 -1.07 10.40 -13.17
N ILE A 229 -1.63 11.19 -14.10
CA ILE A 229 -2.25 12.48 -13.76
C ILE A 229 -3.39 12.29 -12.77
N LYS A 230 -4.31 11.35 -13.02
CA LYS A 230 -5.44 11.06 -12.12
C LYS A 230 -4.96 10.70 -10.72
N ASN A 231 -3.97 9.82 -10.60
CA ASN A 231 -3.44 9.39 -9.31
C ASN A 231 -2.75 10.53 -8.55
N MET A 232 -2.02 11.42 -9.25
CA MET A 232 -1.40 12.59 -8.61
C MET A 232 -2.42 13.64 -8.18
N LEU A 233 -3.44 13.91 -8.99
CA LEU A 233 -4.55 14.79 -8.61
C LEU A 233 -5.33 14.20 -7.42
N GLN A 234 -5.50 12.88 -7.37
CA GLN A 234 -6.14 12.22 -6.25
C GLN A 234 -5.28 12.30 -4.98
N ALA A 235 -3.94 12.22 -5.09
CA ALA A 235 -3.04 12.41 -3.97
C ALA A 235 -3.14 13.82 -3.36
N ASP A 236 -3.23 14.86 -4.20
CA ASP A 236 -3.44 16.25 -3.77
C ASP A 236 -4.82 16.42 -3.10
N GLN A 237 -5.89 15.98 -3.77
CA GLN A 237 -7.26 16.10 -3.24
C GLN A 237 -7.44 15.41 -1.87
N ARG A 238 -6.66 14.35 -1.60
CA ARG A 238 -6.71 13.58 -0.35
C ARG A 238 -5.69 14.05 0.69
N GLY A 239 -4.88 15.06 0.40
CA GLY A 239 -3.88 15.61 1.31
C GLY A 239 -2.63 14.75 1.48
N TYR A 240 -2.37 13.81 0.56
CA TYR A 240 -1.13 13.03 0.52
C TYR A 240 0.02 13.78 -0.18
N TRP A 241 -0.33 14.74 -1.02
CA TRP A 241 0.60 15.64 -1.69
C TRP A 241 0.17 17.08 -1.46
N ASP A 242 1.10 17.91 -0.99
CA ASP A 242 0.97 19.36 -0.86
C ASP A 242 1.55 20.01 -2.12
N ALA A 243 0.75 20.07 -3.18
CA ALA A 243 1.12 20.66 -4.46
C ALA A 243 0.82 22.16 -4.51
N SER A 244 1.59 22.91 -5.31
CA SER A 244 1.19 24.28 -5.63
C SER A 244 0.02 24.29 -6.63
N GLU A 245 -0.83 25.32 -6.55
CA GLU A 245 -1.94 25.52 -7.49
C GLU A 245 -1.47 25.46 -8.95
N GLU A 246 -0.29 26.03 -9.24
CA GLU A 246 0.33 25.97 -10.57
C GLU A 246 0.57 24.54 -11.06
N LYS A 247 1.11 23.65 -10.20
CA LYS A 247 1.33 22.24 -10.56
C LYS A 247 0.00 21.54 -10.85
N ILE A 248 -1.00 21.77 -10.01
CA ILE A 248 -2.34 21.19 -10.19
C ILE A 248 -3.02 21.67 -11.47
N ASP A 249 -2.91 22.96 -11.78
CA ASP A 249 -3.46 23.51 -13.02
C ASP A 249 -2.74 22.97 -14.26
N ASN A 250 -1.42 22.76 -14.19
CA ASN A 250 -0.66 22.15 -15.27
C ASN A 250 -1.07 20.69 -15.50
N LEU A 251 -1.29 19.90 -14.44
CA LEU A 251 -1.80 18.54 -14.54
C LEU A 251 -3.18 18.50 -15.21
N LYS A 252 -4.10 19.39 -14.79
CA LYS A 252 -5.45 19.48 -15.36
C LYS A 252 -5.42 19.87 -16.84
N LYS A 253 -4.59 20.83 -17.24
CA LYS A 253 -4.42 21.23 -18.65
C LYS A 253 -3.92 20.06 -19.50
N LEU A 254 -2.87 19.38 -19.06
CA LEU A 254 -2.33 18.23 -19.79
C LEU A 254 -3.35 17.09 -19.88
N PHE A 255 -4.14 16.85 -18.83
CA PHE A 255 -5.21 15.86 -18.87
C PHE A 255 -6.24 16.16 -19.97
N LEU A 256 -6.71 17.41 -20.04
CA LEU A 256 -7.67 17.85 -21.06
C LEU A 256 -7.09 17.75 -22.48
N GLU A 257 -5.81 18.05 -22.67
CA GLU A 257 -5.13 17.88 -23.96
C GLU A 257 -5.11 16.40 -24.40
N LEU A 258 -4.82 15.49 -23.47
CA LEU A 258 -4.82 14.05 -23.74
C LEU A 258 -6.23 13.51 -23.99
N GLU A 259 -7.23 13.95 -23.22
CA GLU A 259 -8.63 13.57 -23.40
C GLU A 259 -9.17 14.02 -24.76
N ASN A 260 -8.94 15.28 -25.14
CA ASN A 260 -9.34 15.82 -26.44
C ASN A 260 -8.71 15.02 -27.60
N TRP A 261 -7.46 14.57 -27.44
CA TRP A 261 -6.84 13.67 -28.43
C TRP A 261 -7.58 12.33 -28.52
N VAL A 262 -8.03 11.75 -27.40
CA VAL A 262 -8.80 10.50 -27.38
C VAL A 262 -10.14 10.68 -28.09
N GLU A 263 -10.91 11.72 -27.75
CA GLU A 263 -12.23 12.01 -28.34
C GLU A 263 -12.17 12.30 -29.84
N MET A 264 -11.07 12.90 -30.32
CA MET A 264 -10.88 13.18 -31.75
C MET A 264 -10.39 11.96 -32.54
N THR A 265 -9.82 10.95 -31.87
CA THR A 265 -9.23 9.76 -32.50
C THR A 265 -10.21 8.58 -32.55
N TYR A 266 -11.11 8.46 -31.56
CA TYR A 266 -12.05 7.37 -31.37
C TYR A 266 -13.49 7.86 -31.33
#